data_AF-R9AD58-F1
#
_entry.id   AF-R9AD58-F1
#
_cell.length_a   1.000
_cell.length_b   1.000
_cell.length_c   1.000
_cell.angle_alpha   90.00
_cell.angle_beta   90.00
_cell.angle_gamma   90.00
#
_symmetry.space_group_name_H-M   'P 1'
#
loop_
_entity.id
_entity.type
_entity.pdbx_description
1 polymer ?
#
loop_
_entity_poly.entity_id
_entity_poly.type
_entity_poly.pdbx_seq_one_letter_code
_entity_poly.pdbx_strand_id
1 'polypeptide(L)'
;MISPWYIELLSFFGSLLAGGFFLLCLVVLGLLNNEHVNLFLGFTVMILVSILSFFSKDGKKRSLGPVIFSFLNQGFVLFLFGVNQVFKPEDTSLLWTIICFQLGFFFLVSSPIQRFLSPILVFVFSGVLLYEYKILFFIPLLTTVCLFLLYFYTYPKNIKENFESLPYSLSISLLCLAGFSFFPELKQSPQISEFQSLVFYFTGCLLFYKELSSKTNLLTVGCVILFYGLIFFPTLGTPGIIASFFLILIGFVRGYNFLSYLAWFSLLLFYFAFYYDLETTLFEKSKMMLGSSLLFFFAYFCLRFSPMGKKR
;
A
#
# COMPACT_ATOMS: atom_id res chain seq x y z
N MET A 1 26.25 8.50 4.73
CA MET A 1 25.72 7.64 5.80
C MET A 1 24.24 7.42 5.56
N ILE A 2 23.81 6.16 5.47
CA ILE A 2 22.39 5.80 5.34
C ILE A 2 21.76 6.01 6.70
N SER A 3 20.79 6.93 6.79
CA SER A 3 19.96 7.08 7.99
C SER A 3 19.22 5.77 8.24
N PRO A 4 19.26 5.22 9.47
CA PRO A 4 18.52 4.00 9.75
C PRO A 4 17.01 4.27 9.64
N TRP A 5 16.28 3.31 9.06
CA TRP A 5 14.88 3.44 8.67
C TRP A 5 13.93 3.86 9.82
N TYR A 6 14.22 3.46 11.06
CA TYR A 6 13.42 3.89 12.22
C TYR A 6 13.50 5.39 12.50
N ILE A 7 14.61 6.07 12.17
CA ILE A 7 14.74 7.52 12.31
C ILE A 7 13.88 8.24 11.28
N GLU A 8 13.81 7.72 10.06
CA GLU A 8 12.97 8.29 9.01
C GLU A 8 11.48 8.15 9.35
N LEU A 9 11.10 7.01 9.93
CA LEU A 9 9.73 6.73 10.39
C LEU A 9 9.34 7.62 11.59
N LEU A 10 10.22 7.75 12.58
CA LEU A 10 10.02 8.67 13.69
C LEU A 10 9.94 10.12 13.21
N SER A 11 10.79 10.48 12.25
CA SER A 11 10.79 11.82 11.66
C SER A 11 9.53 12.10 10.85
N PHE A 12 8.97 11.09 10.18
CA PHE A 12 7.67 11.19 9.52
C PHE A 12 6.56 11.52 10.53
N PHE A 13 6.44 10.73 11.60
CA PHE A 13 5.43 10.98 12.63
C PHE A 13 5.65 12.32 13.34
N GLY A 14 6.89 12.65 13.71
CA GLY A 14 7.24 13.93 14.31
C GLY A 14 6.89 15.11 13.39
N SER A 15 7.09 14.96 12.09
CA SER A 15 6.73 15.99 11.10
C SER A 15 5.22 16.18 10.93
N LEU A 16 4.43 15.10 11.00
CA LEU A 16 2.96 15.19 10.99
C LEU A 16 2.43 15.81 12.28
N LEU A 17 3.07 15.51 13.41
CA LEU A 17 2.66 16.02 14.72
C LEU A 17 2.98 17.52 14.86
N ALA A 18 4.20 17.94 14.51
CA ALA A 18 4.53 19.36 14.36
C ALA A 18 3.62 20.03 13.31
N GLY A 19 3.33 19.27 12.26
CA GLY A 19 2.27 19.46 11.28
C GLY A 19 0.96 19.98 11.89
N GLY A 20 0.36 19.14 12.70
CA GLY A 20 -0.90 19.40 13.38
C GLY A 20 -0.84 20.59 14.34
N PHE A 21 0.24 20.71 15.13
CA PHE A 21 0.35 21.83 16.07
C PHE A 21 0.41 23.20 15.40
N PHE A 22 1.08 23.31 14.26
CA PHE A 22 1.10 24.55 13.50
C PHE A 22 -0.28 24.90 12.93
N LEU A 23 -1.01 23.91 12.39
CA LEU A 23 -2.41 24.14 11.96
C LEU A 23 -3.29 24.57 13.13
N LEU A 24 -3.15 23.91 14.29
CA LEU A 24 -3.88 24.27 15.50
C LEU A 24 -3.57 25.71 15.94
N CYS A 25 -2.31 26.14 15.87
CA CYS A 25 -1.92 27.52 16.14
C CYS A 25 -2.65 28.51 15.20
N LEU A 26 -2.74 28.19 13.90
CA LEU A 26 -3.48 29.02 12.94
C LEU A 26 -4.99 29.06 13.23
N VAL A 27 -5.58 27.95 13.69
CA VAL A 27 -6.98 27.91 14.16
C VAL A 27 -7.16 28.85 15.35
N VAL A 28 -6.31 28.74 16.38
CA VAL A 28 -6.42 29.51 17.62
C VAL A 28 -6.25 31.02 17.37
N LEU A 29 -5.39 31.40 16.43
CA LEU A 29 -5.22 32.79 16.01
C LEU A 29 -6.39 33.33 15.17
N GLY A 30 -7.38 32.51 14.83
CA GLY A 30 -8.52 32.89 13.99
C GLY A 30 -8.18 33.17 12.53
N LEU A 31 -6.94 32.89 12.11
CA LEU A 31 -6.46 33.09 10.74
C LEU A 31 -7.18 32.18 9.74
N LEU A 32 -7.68 31.03 10.21
CA LEU A 32 -8.39 30.06 9.37
C LEU A 32 -9.90 30.34 9.21
N ASN A 33 -10.40 31.46 9.76
CA ASN A 33 -11.82 31.83 9.63
C ASN A 33 -12.18 32.41 8.26
N ASN A 34 -11.19 32.78 7.44
CA ASN A 34 -11.43 33.30 6.10
C ASN A 34 -11.16 32.23 5.04
N GLU A 35 -12.23 31.80 4.37
CA GLU A 35 -12.24 30.71 3.39
C GLU A 35 -11.24 30.96 2.24
N HIS A 36 -11.14 32.20 1.76
CA HIS A 36 -10.22 32.58 0.69
C HIS A 36 -8.76 32.57 1.16
N VAL A 37 -8.50 32.97 2.40
CA VAL A 37 -7.15 32.94 2.98
C VAL A 37 -6.66 31.49 3.06
N ASN A 38 -7.51 30.56 3.50
CA ASN A 38 -7.16 29.13 3.56
C ASN A 38 -6.73 28.58 2.21
N LEU A 39 -7.50 28.89 1.15
CA LEU A 39 -7.23 28.44 -0.21
C LEU A 39 -5.91 29.00 -0.74
N PHE A 40 -5.75 30.34 -0.73
CA PHE A 40 -4.56 30.98 -1.30
C PHE A 40 -3.30 30.71 -0.48
N LEU A 41 -3.40 30.68 0.85
CA LEU A 41 -2.27 30.36 1.72
C LEU A 41 -1.83 28.91 1.53
N GLY A 42 -2.78 27.96 1.48
CA GLY A 42 -2.47 26.56 1.22
C GLY A 42 -1.75 26.36 -0.12
N PHE A 43 -2.29 26.96 -1.19
CA PHE A 43 -1.72 26.86 -2.53
C PHE A 43 -0.32 27.50 -2.64
N THR A 44 -0.13 28.69 -2.05
CA THR A 44 1.17 29.38 -2.06
C THR A 44 2.24 28.61 -1.27
N VAL A 45 1.89 28.08 -0.10
CA VAL A 45 2.79 27.21 0.69
C VAL A 45 3.19 25.98 -0.13
N MET A 46 2.24 25.33 -0.79
CA MET A 46 2.53 24.15 -1.62
C MET A 46 3.51 24.45 -2.76
N ILE A 47 3.32 25.57 -3.47
CA ILE A 47 4.22 25.99 -4.56
C ILE A 47 5.61 26.30 -4.00
N LEU A 48 5.71 27.11 -2.95
CA LEU A 48 6.97 27.49 -2.33
C LEU A 48 7.76 26.27 -1.86
N VAL A 49 7.09 25.33 -1.19
CA VAL A 49 7.71 24.11 -0.68
C VAL A 49 8.16 23.20 -1.83
N SER A 50 7.37 23.10 -2.90
CA SER A 50 7.74 22.32 -4.09
C SER A 50 9.01 22.90 -4.76
N ILE A 51 9.09 24.22 -4.91
CA ILE A 51 10.27 24.92 -5.44
C ILE A 51 11.48 24.70 -4.53
N LEU A 52 11.33 24.90 -3.21
CA LEU A 52 12.40 24.67 -2.23
C LEU A 52 12.93 23.23 -2.25
N SER A 53 12.08 22.26 -2.57
CA SER A 53 12.48 20.86 -2.66
C SER A 53 13.48 20.59 -3.79
N PHE A 54 13.47 21.38 -4.86
CA PHE A 54 14.42 21.28 -5.96
C PHE A 54 15.76 21.98 -5.68
N PHE A 55 15.74 23.13 -5.02
CA PHE A 55 16.94 23.95 -4.81
C PHE A 55 17.83 23.52 -3.64
N SER A 56 17.35 22.66 -2.75
CA SER A 56 18.14 22.22 -1.61
C SER A 56 19.36 21.38 -2.06
N LYS A 57 20.57 21.71 -1.61
CA LYS A 57 21.78 20.91 -1.91
C LYS A 57 21.72 19.56 -1.18
N ASP A 58 22.31 18.51 -1.75
CA ASP A 58 22.12 17.11 -1.31
C ASP A 58 22.44 16.84 0.18
N GLY A 59 23.35 17.59 0.80
CA GLY A 59 23.61 17.51 2.23
C GLY A 59 22.51 18.13 3.12
N LYS A 60 21.87 19.23 2.67
CA LYS A 60 20.77 19.91 3.38
C LYS A 60 19.40 19.30 3.08
N LYS A 61 19.24 18.61 1.94
CA LYS A 61 18.01 17.88 1.57
C LYS A 61 17.60 16.86 2.63
N ARG A 62 18.56 16.16 3.25
CA ARG A 62 18.27 15.09 4.20
C ARG A 62 17.75 15.61 5.56
N SER A 63 18.23 16.77 6.03
CA SER A 63 17.75 17.35 7.30
C SER A 63 16.46 18.14 7.14
N LEU A 64 16.24 18.77 5.98
CA LEU A 64 15.02 19.56 5.70
C LEU A 64 13.86 18.72 5.16
N GLY A 65 14.11 17.48 4.73
CA GLY A 65 13.08 16.59 4.18
C GLY A 65 11.80 16.47 5.01
N PRO A 66 11.87 16.25 6.34
CA PRO A 66 10.69 16.16 7.20
C PRO A 66 9.94 17.50 7.31
N VAL A 67 10.66 18.61 7.33
CA VAL A 67 10.09 19.96 7.39
C VAL A 67 9.35 20.27 6.08
N ILE A 68 9.99 20.01 4.94
CA ILE A 68 9.40 20.14 3.60
C ILE A 68 8.14 19.29 3.50
N PHE A 69 8.19 18.03 3.96
CA PHE A 69 7.03 17.14 3.95
C PHE A 69 5.88 17.66 4.84
N SER A 70 6.19 18.16 6.04
CA SER A 70 5.19 18.73 6.96
C SER A 70 4.49 19.93 6.35
N PHE A 71 5.25 20.92 5.88
CA PHE A 71 4.68 22.14 5.28
C PHE A 71 3.91 21.85 3.99
N LEU A 72 4.37 20.90 3.17
CA LEU A 72 3.64 20.48 1.98
C LEU A 72 2.26 19.92 2.35
N ASN A 73 2.20 18.99 3.31
CA ASN A 73 0.94 18.37 3.71
C ASN A 73 0.01 19.35 4.43
N GLN A 74 0.55 20.23 5.28
CA GLN A 74 -0.25 21.29 5.90
C GLN A 74 -0.82 22.23 4.84
N GLY A 75 0.00 22.68 3.89
CA GLY A 75 -0.45 23.53 2.78
C GLY A 75 -1.54 22.83 1.95
N PHE A 76 -1.38 21.53 1.70
CA PHE A 76 -2.36 20.71 1.02
C PHE A 76 -3.68 20.56 1.80
N VAL A 77 -3.63 20.30 3.11
CA VAL A 77 -4.82 20.24 3.97
C VAL A 77 -5.55 21.58 4.00
N LEU A 78 -4.82 22.69 4.13
CA LEU A 78 -5.39 24.04 4.10
C LEU A 78 -6.05 24.35 2.76
N PHE A 79 -5.39 23.97 1.67
CA PHE A 79 -5.94 24.12 0.32
C PHE A 79 -7.24 23.32 0.17
N LEU A 80 -7.27 22.06 0.61
CA LEU A 80 -8.49 21.24 0.55
C LEU A 80 -9.63 21.83 1.40
N PHE A 81 -9.35 22.32 2.61
CA PHE A 81 -10.34 23.01 3.42
C PHE A 81 -10.88 24.27 2.74
N GLY A 82 -10.00 25.09 2.16
CA GLY A 82 -10.39 26.28 1.42
C GLY A 82 -11.23 25.96 0.19
N VAL A 83 -10.85 24.93 -0.59
CA VAL A 83 -11.64 24.47 -1.73
C VAL A 83 -13.02 23.99 -1.28
N ASN A 84 -13.09 23.23 -0.18
CA ASN A 84 -14.36 22.73 0.33
C ASN A 84 -15.30 23.86 0.80
N GLN A 85 -14.76 24.89 1.46
CA GLN A 85 -15.55 26.01 1.95
C GLN A 85 -16.03 26.93 0.83
N VAL A 86 -15.12 27.32 -0.09
CA VAL A 86 -15.39 28.31 -1.15
C VAL A 86 -16.26 27.73 -2.25
N PHE A 87 -15.92 26.54 -2.75
CA PHE A 87 -16.59 25.96 -3.92
C PHE A 87 -17.70 24.98 -3.56
N LYS A 88 -17.72 24.48 -2.31
CA LYS A 88 -18.63 23.42 -1.84
C LYS A 88 -18.78 22.29 -2.88
N PRO A 89 -17.64 21.74 -3.35
CA PRO A 89 -17.63 20.68 -4.35
C PRO A 89 -18.41 19.46 -3.85
N GLU A 90 -18.97 18.70 -4.78
CA GLU A 90 -19.40 17.33 -4.48
C GLU A 90 -18.19 16.50 -4.03
N ASP A 91 -18.40 15.56 -3.09
CA ASP A 91 -17.33 14.74 -2.50
C ASP A 91 -16.44 14.07 -3.56
N THR A 92 -17.04 13.64 -4.68
CA THR A 92 -16.33 13.02 -5.82
C THR A 92 -15.29 13.95 -6.47
N SER A 93 -15.59 15.24 -6.60
CA SER A 93 -14.68 16.22 -7.20
C SER A 93 -13.55 16.61 -6.25
N LEU A 94 -13.78 16.55 -4.93
CA LEU A 94 -12.74 16.69 -3.92
C LEU A 94 -11.76 15.50 -4.00
N LEU A 95 -12.26 14.27 -4.14
CA LEU A 95 -11.43 13.07 -4.34
C LEU A 95 -10.54 13.17 -5.59
N TRP A 96 -11.08 13.62 -6.72
CA TRP A 96 -10.29 13.88 -7.93
C TRP A 96 -9.19 14.91 -7.69
N THR A 97 -9.50 15.98 -6.98
CA THR A 97 -8.52 17.01 -6.61
C THR A 97 -7.38 16.39 -5.82
N ILE A 98 -7.69 15.52 -4.84
CA ILE A 98 -6.68 14.81 -4.06
C ILE A 98 -5.78 13.95 -4.95
N ILE A 99 -6.37 13.12 -5.84
CA ILE A 99 -5.61 12.24 -6.74
C ILE A 99 -4.68 13.06 -7.64
N CYS A 100 -5.17 14.14 -8.24
CA CYS A 100 -4.40 15.01 -9.11
C CYS A 100 -3.19 15.64 -8.39
N PHE A 101 -3.39 16.15 -7.17
CA PHE A 101 -2.30 16.71 -6.39
C PHE A 101 -1.30 15.66 -5.92
N GLN A 102 -1.75 14.46 -5.53
CA GLN A 102 -0.83 13.39 -5.13
C GLN A 102 0.01 12.87 -6.29
N LEU A 103 -0.55 12.78 -7.50
CA LEU A 103 0.22 12.51 -8.71
C LEU A 103 1.22 13.63 -9.00
N GLY A 104 0.79 14.90 -8.88
CA GLY A 104 1.68 16.05 -9.01
C GLY A 104 2.84 16.01 -8.02
N PHE A 105 2.56 15.75 -6.74
CA PHE A 105 3.56 15.65 -5.69
C PHE A 105 4.54 14.51 -5.92
N PHE A 106 4.07 13.37 -6.43
CA PHE A 106 4.94 12.24 -6.74
C PHE A 106 6.04 12.61 -7.76
N PHE A 107 5.69 13.37 -8.80
CA PHE A 107 6.64 13.78 -9.84
C PHE A 107 7.45 15.04 -9.48
N LEU A 108 6.79 16.03 -8.87
CA LEU A 108 7.37 17.36 -8.63
C LEU A 108 8.14 17.45 -7.31
N VAL A 109 7.83 16.62 -6.30
CA VAL A 109 8.48 16.76 -4.98
C VAL A 109 9.63 15.76 -4.88
N SER A 110 10.82 16.27 -4.53
CA SER A 110 12.02 15.43 -4.38
C SER A 110 12.10 14.67 -3.05
N SER A 111 11.15 14.86 -2.14
CA SER A 111 11.14 14.22 -0.82
C SER A 111 10.84 12.72 -0.94
N PRO A 112 11.71 11.82 -0.41
CA PRO A 112 11.49 10.37 -0.46
C PRO A 112 10.24 9.95 0.31
N ILE A 113 9.91 10.68 1.38
CA ILE A 113 8.74 10.46 2.22
C ILE A 113 7.46 10.76 1.43
N GLN A 114 7.42 11.89 0.71
CA GLN A 114 6.26 12.23 -0.12
C GLN A 114 6.08 11.23 -1.26
N ARG A 115 7.17 10.83 -1.92
CA ARG A 115 7.13 9.81 -2.98
C ARG A 115 6.71 8.44 -2.49
N PHE A 116 6.91 8.12 -1.21
CA PHE A 116 6.38 6.94 -0.58
C PHE A 116 4.87 7.07 -0.27
N LEU A 117 4.44 8.22 0.25
CA LEU A 117 3.05 8.42 0.64
C LEU A 117 2.11 8.59 -0.56
N SER A 118 2.53 9.32 -1.60
CA SER A 118 1.66 9.68 -2.72
C SER A 118 1.06 8.48 -3.46
N PRO A 119 1.81 7.41 -3.81
CA PRO A 119 1.22 6.22 -4.42
C PRO A 119 0.15 5.56 -3.54
N ILE A 120 0.38 5.48 -2.22
CA ILE A 120 -0.59 4.93 -1.27
C ILE A 120 -1.89 5.71 -1.34
N LEU A 121 -1.80 7.05 -1.24
CA LEU A 121 -2.97 7.91 -1.29
C LEU A 121 -3.67 7.83 -2.66
N VAL A 122 -2.92 7.81 -3.78
CA VAL A 122 -3.51 7.68 -5.12
C VAL A 122 -4.34 6.40 -5.23
N PHE A 123 -3.81 5.24 -4.82
CA PHE A 123 -4.55 3.98 -4.91
C PHE A 123 -5.73 3.91 -3.94
N VAL A 124 -5.57 4.38 -2.70
CA VAL A 124 -6.64 4.40 -1.70
C VAL A 124 -7.78 5.31 -2.15
N PHE A 125 -7.49 6.57 -2.51
CA PHE A 125 -8.51 7.51 -2.97
C PHE A 125 -9.12 7.12 -4.32
N SER A 126 -8.36 6.47 -5.22
CA SER A 126 -8.96 5.88 -6.43
C SER A 126 -9.94 4.76 -6.08
N GLY A 127 -9.64 3.94 -5.07
CA GLY A 127 -10.56 2.93 -4.56
C GLY A 127 -11.85 3.54 -3.97
N VAL A 128 -11.71 4.58 -3.14
CA VAL A 128 -12.85 5.34 -2.60
C VAL A 128 -13.66 5.99 -3.71
N LEU A 129 -13.01 6.55 -4.72
CA LEU A 129 -13.68 7.16 -5.87
C LEU A 129 -14.49 6.15 -6.68
N LEU A 130 -13.95 4.95 -6.93
CA LEU A 130 -14.70 3.86 -7.57
C LEU A 130 -15.92 3.43 -6.74
N TYR A 131 -15.79 3.49 -5.41
CA TYR A 131 -16.90 3.24 -4.49
C TYR A 131 -17.99 4.31 -4.58
N GLU A 132 -17.63 5.59 -4.56
CA GLU A 132 -18.58 6.71 -4.68
C GLU A 132 -19.35 6.68 -6.01
N TYR A 133 -18.68 6.39 -7.12
CA TYR A 133 -19.35 6.22 -8.42
C TYR A 133 -20.12 4.90 -8.57
N LYS A 134 -20.09 4.02 -7.56
CA LYS A 134 -20.70 2.68 -7.56
C LYS A 134 -20.20 1.78 -8.71
N ILE A 135 -18.96 1.99 -9.15
CA ILE A 135 -18.34 1.22 -10.25
C ILE A 135 -17.27 0.27 -9.70
N LEU A 136 -17.64 -0.47 -8.66
CA LEU A 136 -16.75 -1.37 -7.90
C LEU A 136 -16.09 -2.46 -8.75
N PHE A 137 -16.67 -2.80 -9.90
CA PHE A 137 -16.11 -3.78 -10.86
C PHE A 137 -14.71 -3.38 -11.38
N PHE A 138 -14.33 -2.10 -11.28
CA PHE A 138 -12.99 -1.65 -11.66
C PHE A 138 -11.93 -1.81 -10.55
N ILE A 139 -12.28 -2.25 -9.34
CA ILE A 139 -11.30 -2.50 -8.26
C ILE A 139 -10.28 -3.58 -8.65
N PRO A 140 -10.66 -4.74 -9.22
CA PRO A 140 -9.71 -5.69 -9.76
C PRO A 140 -8.82 -5.11 -10.88
N LEU A 141 -9.33 -4.19 -11.70
CA LEU A 141 -8.50 -3.49 -12.68
C LEU A 141 -7.45 -2.62 -11.97
N LEU A 142 -7.85 -1.84 -10.96
CA LEU A 142 -6.93 -1.02 -10.18
C LEU A 142 -5.85 -1.86 -9.48
N THR A 143 -6.21 -3.07 -8.99
CA THR A 143 -5.24 -3.98 -8.37
C THR A 143 -4.28 -4.58 -9.39
N THR A 144 -4.73 -4.93 -10.60
CA THR A 144 -3.83 -5.35 -11.69
C THR A 144 -2.82 -4.26 -12.05
N VAL A 145 -3.24 -2.99 -12.11
CA VAL A 145 -2.34 -1.85 -12.37
C VAL A 145 -1.31 -1.72 -11.25
N CYS A 146 -1.74 -1.83 -9.97
CA CYS A 146 -0.83 -1.79 -8.83
C CYS A 146 0.18 -2.94 -8.85
N LEU A 147 -0.26 -4.16 -9.16
CA LEU A 147 0.59 -5.35 -9.30
C LEU A 147 1.60 -5.20 -10.43
N PHE A 148 1.17 -4.68 -11.59
CA PHE A 148 2.04 -4.44 -12.72
C PHE A 148 3.14 -3.43 -12.38
N LEU A 149 2.78 -2.31 -11.74
CA LEU A 149 3.74 -1.32 -11.27
C LEU A 149 4.69 -1.91 -10.23
N LEU A 150 4.18 -2.67 -9.25
CA LEU A 150 5.01 -3.33 -8.25
C LEU A 150 6.01 -4.26 -8.93
N TYR A 151 5.55 -5.08 -9.87
CA TYR A 151 6.42 -5.97 -10.62
C TYR A 151 7.53 -5.22 -11.37
N PHE A 152 7.18 -4.17 -12.09
CA PHE A 152 8.11 -3.38 -12.90
C PHE A 152 9.19 -2.70 -12.05
N TYR A 153 8.78 -2.07 -10.96
CA TYR A 153 9.65 -1.26 -10.11
C TYR A 153 10.40 -2.04 -9.03
N THR A 154 10.07 -3.30 -8.80
CA THR A 154 10.81 -4.11 -7.82
C THR A 154 12.04 -4.81 -8.46
N TYR A 155 12.23 -4.73 -9.78
CA TYR A 155 13.46 -5.21 -10.42
C TYR A 155 14.63 -4.24 -10.20
N PRO A 156 15.78 -4.72 -9.68
CA PRO A 156 16.91 -3.85 -9.32
C PRO A 156 17.50 -3.10 -10.52
N LYS A 157 17.37 -3.61 -11.74
CA LYS A 157 17.85 -2.93 -12.96
C LYS A 157 17.02 -1.70 -13.35
N ASN A 158 15.81 -1.55 -12.83
CA ASN A 158 14.86 -0.52 -13.24
C ASN A 158 14.69 0.61 -12.19
N ILE A 159 15.28 0.46 -11.00
CA ILE A 159 15.12 1.43 -9.92
C ILE A 159 16.19 2.51 -10.08
N LYS A 160 15.75 3.72 -10.45
CA LYS A 160 16.58 4.92 -10.22
C LYS A 160 16.58 5.20 -8.72
N GLU A 161 17.69 5.65 -8.15
CA GLU A 161 17.85 5.96 -6.71
C GLU A 161 16.69 6.80 -6.13
N ASN A 162 16.11 7.66 -6.96
CA ASN A 162 14.96 8.51 -6.65
C ASN A 162 13.62 7.79 -6.40
N PHE A 163 13.49 6.49 -6.75
CA PHE A 163 12.27 5.69 -6.66
C PHE A 163 12.44 4.42 -5.80
N GLU A 164 13.47 4.36 -4.96
CA GLU A 164 13.72 3.22 -4.07
C GLU A 164 12.56 2.93 -3.11
N SER A 165 11.77 3.94 -2.74
CA SER A 165 10.62 3.79 -1.85
C SER A 165 9.37 3.22 -2.52
N LEU A 166 9.34 3.19 -3.86
CA LEU A 166 8.15 2.86 -4.65
C LEU A 166 7.66 1.41 -4.49
N PRO A 167 8.53 0.38 -4.46
CA PRO A 167 8.09 -0.99 -4.19
C PRO A 167 7.36 -1.14 -2.86
N TYR A 168 7.82 -0.43 -1.83
CA TYR A 168 7.23 -0.49 -0.50
C TYR A 168 5.87 0.23 -0.46
N SER A 169 5.77 1.40 -1.08
CA SER A 169 4.49 2.12 -1.16
C SER A 169 3.44 1.35 -1.97
N LEU A 170 3.85 0.72 -3.08
CA LEU A 170 2.96 -0.10 -3.89
C LEU A 170 2.52 -1.37 -3.17
N SER A 171 3.39 -1.96 -2.35
CA SER A 171 3.03 -3.11 -1.51
C SER A 171 1.97 -2.74 -0.47
N ILE A 172 2.12 -1.59 0.20
CA ILE A 172 1.10 -1.08 1.13
C ILE A 172 -0.19 -0.76 0.38
N SER A 173 -0.09 -0.10 -0.79
CA SER A 173 -1.25 0.23 -1.64
C SER A 173 -2.04 -1.03 -2.00
N LEU A 174 -1.33 -2.10 -2.38
CA LEU A 174 -1.91 -3.39 -2.73
C LEU A 174 -2.62 -4.03 -1.53
N LEU A 175 -2.03 -3.97 -0.33
CA LEU A 175 -2.67 -4.44 0.89
C LEU A 175 -3.92 -3.61 1.24
N CYS A 176 -3.87 -2.28 1.11
CA CYS A 176 -5.04 -1.43 1.31
C CYS A 176 -6.16 -1.75 0.30
N LEU A 177 -5.82 -1.94 -0.97
CA LEU A 177 -6.77 -2.34 -2.01
C LEU A 177 -7.38 -3.71 -1.73
N ALA A 178 -6.60 -4.65 -1.20
CA ALA A 178 -7.09 -5.95 -0.77
C ALA A 178 -7.98 -5.83 0.48
N GLY A 179 -7.73 -4.85 1.34
CA GLY A 179 -8.55 -4.56 2.52
C GLY A 179 -9.92 -3.98 2.20
N PHE A 180 -10.13 -3.39 1.03
CA PHE A 180 -11.46 -2.93 0.61
C PHE A 180 -12.49 -4.07 0.58
N SER A 181 -12.08 -5.33 0.45
CA SER A 181 -12.99 -6.49 0.47
C SER A 181 -13.77 -6.64 1.77
N PHE A 182 -13.32 -6.04 2.88
CA PHE A 182 -14.01 -6.09 4.18
C PHE A 182 -15.10 -5.02 4.33
N PHE A 183 -15.25 -4.10 3.38
CA PHE A 183 -16.33 -3.11 3.45
C PHE A 183 -17.69 -3.78 3.15
N PRO A 184 -18.74 -3.43 3.90
CA PRO A 184 -20.03 -4.11 3.84
C PRO A 184 -20.68 -4.04 2.44
N GLU A 185 -20.53 -2.96 1.68
CA GLU A 185 -21.08 -2.90 0.32
C GLU A 185 -20.33 -3.82 -0.65
N LEU A 186 -19.01 -3.98 -0.47
CA LEU A 186 -18.21 -4.92 -1.27
C LEU A 186 -18.52 -6.37 -0.90
N LYS A 187 -18.84 -6.65 0.37
CA LYS A 187 -19.28 -7.97 0.83
C LYS A 187 -20.57 -8.44 0.14
N GLN A 188 -21.45 -7.52 -0.25
CA GLN A 188 -22.68 -7.84 -1.00
C GLN A 188 -22.41 -8.34 -2.42
N SER A 189 -21.22 -8.09 -2.96
CA SER A 189 -20.82 -8.47 -4.32
C SER A 189 -19.60 -9.40 -4.30
N PRO A 190 -19.75 -10.67 -3.86
CA PRO A 190 -18.64 -11.61 -3.66
C PRO A 190 -17.80 -11.84 -4.92
N GLN A 191 -18.40 -11.65 -6.10
CA GLN A 191 -17.72 -11.71 -7.39
C GLN A 191 -16.50 -10.78 -7.46
N ILE A 192 -16.57 -9.58 -6.89
CA ILE A 192 -15.48 -8.58 -6.98
C ILE A 192 -14.26 -9.06 -6.19
N SER A 193 -14.48 -9.53 -4.95
CA SER A 193 -13.42 -10.12 -4.12
C SER A 193 -12.83 -11.38 -4.77
N GLU A 194 -13.65 -12.23 -5.37
CA GLU A 194 -13.20 -13.44 -6.07
C GLU A 194 -12.35 -13.09 -7.30
N PHE A 195 -12.77 -12.11 -8.11
CA PHE A 195 -11.98 -11.63 -9.24
C PHE A 195 -10.63 -11.04 -8.80
N GLN A 196 -10.62 -10.27 -7.71
CA GLN A 196 -9.39 -9.73 -7.15
C GLN A 196 -8.45 -10.84 -6.65
N SER A 197 -8.99 -11.86 -5.99
CA SER A 197 -8.26 -13.06 -5.58
C SER A 197 -7.68 -13.81 -6.77
N LEU A 198 -8.46 -14.01 -7.84
CA LEU A 198 -7.99 -14.64 -9.09
C LEU A 198 -6.84 -13.85 -9.72
N VAL A 199 -6.95 -12.52 -9.76
CA VAL A 199 -5.87 -11.63 -10.23
C VAL A 199 -4.60 -11.89 -9.42
N PHE A 200 -4.67 -11.91 -8.08
CA PHE A 200 -3.50 -12.22 -7.24
C PHE A 200 -2.94 -13.61 -7.52
N TYR A 201 -3.81 -14.60 -7.69
CA TYR A 201 -3.39 -15.97 -7.95
C TYR A 201 -2.62 -16.12 -9.27
N PHE A 202 -3.20 -15.65 -10.37
CA PHE A 202 -2.56 -15.75 -11.68
C PHE A 202 -1.27 -14.95 -11.75
N THR A 203 -1.27 -13.72 -11.23
CA THR A 203 -0.05 -12.90 -11.17
C THR A 203 1.00 -13.54 -10.28
N GLY A 204 0.62 -14.06 -9.11
CA GLY A 204 1.49 -14.84 -8.22
C GLY A 204 2.15 -16.02 -8.92
N CYS A 205 1.36 -16.87 -9.56
CA CYS A 205 1.85 -18.04 -10.29
C CYS A 205 2.86 -17.67 -11.40
N LEU A 206 2.55 -16.65 -12.21
CA LEU A 206 3.45 -16.17 -13.27
C LEU A 206 4.77 -15.62 -12.70
N LEU A 207 4.69 -14.87 -11.60
CA LEU A 207 5.85 -14.26 -10.97
C LEU A 207 6.74 -15.29 -10.28
N PHE A 208 6.15 -16.23 -9.54
CA PHE A 208 6.89 -17.31 -8.93
C PHE A 208 7.55 -18.20 -9.96
N TYR A 209 6.85 -18.55 -11.05
CA TYR A 209 7.45 -19.29 -12.14
C TYR A 209 8.69 -18.56 -12.71
N LYS A 210 8.56 -17.28 -13.05
CA LYS A 210 9.66 -16.50 -13.65
C LYS A 210 10.85 -16.31 -12.70
N GLU A 211 10.61 -15.99 -11.44
CA GLU A 211 11.70 -15.76 -10.48
C GLU A 211 12.36 -17.07 -10.02
N LEU A 212 11.57 -18.10 -9.67
CA LEU A 212 12.12 -19.36 -9.15
C LEU A 212 12.69 -20.27 -10.23
N SER A 213 12.15 -20.27 -11.46
CA SER A 213 12.69 -21.09 -12.56
C SER A 213 14.10 -20.68 -12.96
N SER A 214 14.50 -19.43 -12.68
CA SER A 214 15.86 -18.96 -12.96
C SER A 214 16.88 -19.37 -11.89
N LYS A 215 16.41 -19.71 -10.68
CA LYS A 215 17.27 -19.93 -9.49
C LYS A 215 17.23 -21.36 -8.96
N THR A 216 16.23 -22.16 -9.33
CA THR A 216 15.93 -23.45 -8.70
C THR A 216 15.40 -24.48 -9.70
N ASN A 217 15.18 -25.72 -9.24
CA ASN A 217 14.69 -26.82 -10.06
C ASN A 217 13.17 -26.68 -10.36
N LEU A 218 12.70 -27.31 -11.43
CA LEU A 218 11.28 -27.27 -11.79
C LEU A 218 10.37 -27.89 -10.71
N LEU A 219 10.85 -28.91 -9.98
CA LEU A 219 10.12 -29.52 -8.86
C LEU A 219 9.86 -28.53 -7.73
N THR A 220 10.85 -27.71 -7.36
CA THR A 220 10.68 -26.69 -6.31
C THR A 220 9.70 -25.62 -6.74
N VAL A 221 9.76 -25.19 -8.00
CA VAL A 221 8.78 -24.25 -8.58
C VAL A 221 7.37 -24.84 -8.50
N GLY A 222 7.21 -26.10 -8.92
CA GLY A 222 5.94 -26.82 -8.85
C GLY A 222 5.39 -26.92 -7.43
N CYS A 223 6.22 -27.28 -6.44
CA CYS A 223 5.80 -27.35 -5.03
C CYS A 223 5.37 -25.99 -4.48
N VAL A 224 6.07 -24.90 -4.81
CA VAL A 224 5.71 -23.55 -4.34
C VAL A 224 4.40 -23.09 -4.97
N ILE A 225 4.20 -23.32 -6.27
CA ILE A 225 2.94 -22.99 -6.96
C ILE A 225 1.78 -23.81 -6.40
N LEU A 226 1.99 -25.11 -6.17
CA LEU A 226 0.99 -25.99 -5.57
C LEU A 226 0.63 -25.51 -4.16
N PHE A 227 1.62 -25.16 -3.34
CA PHE A 227 1.39 -24.60 -2.01
C PHE A 227 0.60 -23.29 -2.06
N TYR A 228 0.95 -22.39 -2.97
CA TYR A 228 0.23 -21.14 -3.18
C TYR A 228 -1.23 -21.40 -3.61
N GLY A 229 -1.48 -22.39 -4.47
CA GLY A 229 -2.81 -22.84 -4.87
C GLY A 229 -3.63 -23.48 -3.74
N LEU A 230 -2.99 -24.23 -2.84
CA LEU A 230 -3.66 -24.81 -1.67
C LEU A 230 -4.13 -23.74 -0.67
N ILE A 231 -3.39 -22.65 -0.54
CA ILE A 231 -3.79 -21.50 0.27
C ILE A 231 -4.94 -20.73 -0.41
N PHE A 232 -4.86 -20.60 -1.74
CA PHE A 232 -5.82 -19.85 -2.54
C PHE A 232 -7.25 -20.40 -2.44
N PHE A 233 -7.44 -21.71 -2.59
CA PHE A 233 -8.78 -22.32 -2.67
C PHE A 233 -9.68 -22.02 -1.46
N PRO A 234 -9.25 -22.20 -0.19
CA PRO A 234 -10.08 -21.86 0.98
C PRO A 234 -10.22 -20.35 1.23
N THR A 235 -9.43 -19.50 0.56
CA THR A 235 -9.37 -18.05 0.81
C THR A 235 -9.82 -17.21 -0.38
N LEU A 236 -10.54 -17.81 -1.33
CA LEU A 236 -11.07 -17.16 -2.53
C LEU A 236 -11.83 -15.85 -2.25
N GLY A 237 -12.65 -15.83 -1.19
CA GLY A 237 -13.41 -14.64 -0.78
C GLY A 237 -12.58 -13.56 -0.07
N THR A 238 -11.31 -13.83 0.22
CA THR A 238 -10.44 -12.94 1.01
C THR A 238 -9.15 -12.59 0.26
N PRO A 239 -9.21 -11.61 -0.66
CA PRO A 239 -8.03 -11.19 -1.41
C PRO A 239 -6.88 -10.71 -0.51
N GLY A 240 -7.18 -10.19 0.69
CA GLY A 240 -6.17 -9.75 1.68
C GLY A 240 -5.21 -10.86 2.15
N ILE A 241 -5.72 -12.09 2.35
CA ILE A 241 -4.89 -13.22 2.78
C ILE A 241 -3.96 -13.63 1.63
N ILE A 242 -4.51 -13.75 0.42
CA ILE A 242 -3.76 -14.13 -0.78
C ILE A 242 -2.69 -13.07 -1.11
N ALA A 243 -3.04 -11.79 -1.04
CA ALA A 243 -2.12 -10.66 -1.22
C ALA A 243 -0.97 -10.69 -0.20
N SER A 244 -1.27 -10.98 1.06
CA SER A 244 -0.24 -11.05 2.11
C SER A 244 0.71 -12.22 1.88
N PHE A 245 0.21 -13.41 1.55
CA PHE A 245 1.07 -14.56 1.17
C PHE A 245 1.91 -14.28 -0.07
N PHE A 246 1.33 -13.64 -1.07
CA PHE A 246 2.03 -13.21 -2.27
C PHE A 246 3.22 -12.30 -1.93
N LEU A 247 3.00 -11.29 -1.07
CA LEU A 247 4.07 -10.38 -0.63
C LEU A 247 5.12 -11.06 0.25
N ILE A 248 4.75 -12.02 1.11
CA ILE A 248 5.71 -12.83 1.88
C ILE A 248 6.66 -13.55 0.92
N LEU A 249 6.11 -14.23 -0.08
CA LEU A 249 6.90 -15.01 -1.04
C LEU A 249 7.79 -14.10 -1.91
N ILE A 250 7.29 -12.95 -2.37
CA ILE A 250 8.10 -11.97 -3.09
C ILE A 250 9.21 -11.41 -2.20
N GLY A 251 8.89 -11.04 -0.96
CA GLY A 251 9.84 -10.53 0.02
C GLY A 251 10.97 -11.54 0.27
N PHE A 252 10.64 -12.82 0.36
CA PHE A 252 11.61 -13.90 0.51
C PHE A 252 12.48 -14.09 -0.74
N VAL A 253 11.87 -14.18 -1.93
CA VAL A 253 12.59 -14.43 -3.20
C VAL A 253 13.54 -13.29 -3.58
N ARG A 254 13.19 -12.06 -3.20
CA ARG A 254 13.96 -10.85 -3.52
C ARG A 254 14.81 -10.32 -2.36
N GLY A 255 14.69 -10.90 -1.16
CA GLY A 255 15.49 -10.53 0.02
C GLY A 255 15.06 -9.22 0.70
N TYR A 256 13.84 -8.74 0.45
CA TYR A 256 13.31 -7.53 1.09
C TYR A 256 12.69 -7.86 2.46
N ASN A 257 13.51 -7.83 3.51
CA ASN A 257 13.08 -8.16 4.87
C ASN A 257 11.91 -7.30 5.37
N PHE A 258 11.94 -5.99 5.10
CA PHE A 258 10.86 -5.08 5.48
C PHE A 258 9.52 -5.48 4.86
N LEU A 259 9.52 -5.87 3.58
CA LEU A 259 8.31 -6.31 2.88
C LEU A 259 7.75 -7.59 3.50
N SER A 260 8.64 -8.53 3.86
CA SER A 260 8.24 -9.77 4.53
C SER A 260 7.59 -9.49 5.89
N TYR A 261 8.17 -8.61 6.71
CA TYR A 261 7.58 -8.25 8.02
C TYR A 261 6.23 -7.55 7.88
N LEU A 262 6.11 -6.61 6.95
CA LEU A 262 4.84 -5.94 6.64
C LEU A 262 3.77 -6.96 6.21
N ALA A 263 4.14 -7.91 5.35
CA ALA A 263 3.23 -8.92 4.86
C ALA A 263 2.81 -9.90 5.96
N TRP A 264 3.68 -10.28 6.89
CA TRP A 264 3.33 -11.06 8.09
C TRP A 264 2.35 -10.33 9.00
N PHE A 265 2.59 -9.04 9.26
CA PHE A 265 1.68 -8.23 10.07
C PHE A 265 0.31 -8.11 9.41
N SER A 266 0.28 -7.84 8.11
CA SER A 266 -0.94 -7.79 7.32
C SER A 266 -1.68 -9.13 7.26
N LEU A 267 -0.95 -10.25 7.13
CA LEU A 267 -1.51 -11.59 7.16
C LEU A 267 -2.28 -11.82 8.47
N LEU A 268 -1.68 -11.46 9.62
CA LEU A 268 -2.33 -11.58 10.91
C LEU A 268 -3.63 -10.75 10.96
N LEU A 269 -3.56 -9.48 10.54
CA LEU A 269 -4.74 -8.60 10.50
C LEU A 269 -5.87 -9.17 9.64
N PHE A 270 -5.57 -9.60 8.41
CA PHE A 270 -6.58 -10.15 7.51
C PHE A 270 -7.10 -11.52 7.97
N TYR A 271 -6.26 -12.31 8.62
CA TYR A 271 -6.69 -13.56 9.21
C TYR A 271 -7.66 -13.34 10.38
N PHE A 272 -7.38 -12.36 11.25
CA PHE A 272 -8.32 -11.94 12.29
C PHE A 272 -9.62 -11.42 11.69
N ALA A 273 -9.55 -10.54 10.70
CA ALA A 273 -10.73 -10.01 10.02
C ALA A 273 -11.59 -11.12 9.38
N PHE A 274 -10.95 -12.06 8.67
CA PHE A 274 -11.62 -13.24 8.10
C PHE A 274 -12.28 -14.12 9.15
N TYR A 275 -11.61 -14.34 10.29
CA TYR A 275 -12.17 -15.14 11.38
C TYR A 275 -13.47 -14.54 11.93
N TYR A 276 -13.53 -13.22 12.07
CA TYR A 276 -14.73 -12.52 12.51
C TYR A 276 -15.82 -12.44 11.41
N ASP A 277 -15.42 -12.36 10.14
CA ASP A 277 -16.35 -12.22 9.02
C ASP A 277 -17.07 -13.53 8.63
N LEU A 278 -16.51 -14.68 9.03
CA LEU A 278 -17.18 -15.97 8.89
C LEU A 278 -18.47 -16.01 9.73
N GLU A 279 -19.62 -15.88 9.07
CA GLU A 279 -20.97 -16.07 9.64
C GLU A 279 -21.29 -17.56 9.87
N THR A 280 -20.30 -18.33 10.31
CA THR A 280 -20.39 -19.77 10.53
C THR A 280 -20.32 -20.11 12.00
N THR A 281 -20.78 -21.32 12.35
CA THR A 281 -20.69 -21.82 13.71
C THR A 281 -19.23 -21.94 14.15
N LEU A 282 -18.96 -21.77 15.45
CA LEU A 282 -17.62 -21.93 16.05
C LEU A 282 -16.96 -23.27 15.66
N PHE A 283 -17.76 -24.31 15.44
CA PHE A 283 -17.30 -25.64 15.03
C PHE A 283 -16.78 -25.69 13.59
N GLU A 284 -17.41 -24.97 12.66
CA GLU A 284 -16.92 -24.87 11.28
C GLU A 284 -15.65 -24.04 11.20
N LYS A 285 -15.56 -22.97 12.00
CA LYS A 285 -14.32 -22.18 12.13
C LYS A 285 -13.16 -23.05 12.63
N SER A 286 -13.40 -23.89 13.65
CA SER A 286 -12.36 -24.78 14.18
C SER A 286 -11.93 -25.86 13.17
N LYS A 287 -12.86 -26.42 12.39
CA LYS A 287 -12.55 -27.35 11.28
C LYS A 287 -11.69 -26.69 10.20
N MET A 288 -12.01 -25.46 9.78
CA MET A 288 -11.23 -24.71 8.80
C MET A 288 -9.83 -24.37 9.33
N MET A 289 -9.71 -23.98 10.60
CA MET A 289 -8.41 -23.70 11.24
C MET A 289 -7.54 -24.96 11.38
N LEU A 290 -8.11 -26.09 11.80
CA LEU A 290 -7.39 -27.36 11.87
C LEU A 290 -6.99 -27.86 10.47
N GLY A 291 -7.90 -27.77 9.50
CA GLY A 291 -7.66 -28.19 8.11
C GLY A 291 -6.55 -27.37 7.45
N SER A 292 -6.58 -26.05 7.59
CA SER A 292 -5.53 -25.17 7.09
C SER A 292 -4.19 -25.43 7.78
N SER A 293 -4.17 -25.61 9.10
CA SER A 293 -2.94 -25.96 9.84
C SER A 293 -2.34 -27.30 9.39
N LEU A 294 -3.17 -28.32 9.16
CA LEU A 294 -2.73 -29.60 8.61
C LEU A 294 -2.18 -29.46 7.19
N LEU A 295 -2.84 -28.67 6.33
CA LEU A 295 -2.34 -28.37 4.98
C LEU A 295 -0.99 -27.65 5.02
N PHE A 296 -0.81 -26.67 5.90
CA PHE A 296 0.47 -26.01 6.12
C PHE A 296 1.54 -27.00 6.61
N PHE A 297 1.18 -27.91 7.51
CA PHE A 297 2.10 -28.94 8.01
C PHE A 297 2.54 -29.89 6.89
N PHE A 298 1.61 -30.37 6.06
CA PHE A 298 1.92 -31.20 4.89
C PHE A 298 2.80 -30.47 3.87
N ALA A 299 2.48 -29.21 3.58
CA ALA A 299 3.28 -28.42 2.66
C ALA A 299 4.69 -28.14 3.21
N TYR A 300 4.81 -27.82 4.49
CA TYR A 300 6.09 -27.68 5.17
C TYR A 300 6.89 -28.98 5.10
N PHE A 301 6.25 -30.12 5.35
CA PHE A 301 6.88 -31.44 5.23
C PHE A 301 7.41 -31.64 3.80
N CYS A 302 6.57 -31.45 2.77
CA CYS A 302 6.98 -31.53 1.37
C CYS A 302 8.15 -30.58 1.03
N LEU A 303 8.14 -29.35 1.54
CA LEU A 303 9.22 -28.38 1.35
C LEU A 303 10.50 -28.76 2.11
N ARG A 304 10.41 -29.40 3.28
CA ARG A 304 11.56 -29.86 4.06
C ARG A 304 12.29 -31.03 3.38
N PHE A 305 11.55 -31.92 2.72
CA PHE A 305 12.15 -33.01 1.92
C PHE A 305 12.59 -32.55 0.52
N SER A 306 12.23 -31.33 0.14
CA SER A 306 12.76 -30.67 -1.05
C SER A 306 14.26 -30.36 -0.87
N PRO A 307 15.11 -30.46 -1.92
CA PRO A 307 16.57 -30.36 -1.82
C PRO A 307 17.14 -29.03 -1.27
N MET A 308 16.30 -28.07 -0.86
CA MET A 308 16.73 -26.84 -0.19
C MET A 308 17.32 -27.08 1.21
N GLY A 309 17.01 -28.21 1.87
CA GLY A 309 17.53 -28.54 3.21
C GLY A 309 19.00 -28.97 3.28
N LYS A 310 19.67 -29.18 2.13
CA LYS A 310 21.06 -29.70 2.08
C LYS A 310 22.13 -28.65 1.75
N LYS A 311 21.76 -27.38 1.57
CA LYS A 311 22.71 -26.28 1.32
C LYS A 311 22.35 -25.04 2.16
N ARG A 312 22.47 -25.17 3.48
CA ARG A 312 22.77 -24.07 4.38
C ARG A 312 23.91 -24.49 5.27
#